data_AF-A0A7S1AJT6-F1
#
_entry.id   AF-A0A7S1AJT6-F1
#
_cell.length_a   1.000
_cell.length_b   1.000
_cell.length_c   1.000
_cell.angle_alpha   90.00
_cell.angle_beta   90.00
_cell.angle_gamma   90.00
#
_symmetry.space_group_name_H-M   'P 1'
#
loop_
_entity.id
_entity.type
_entity.pdbx_description
1 polymer ?
#
loop_
_entity_poly.entity_id
_entity_poly.type
_entity_poly.pdbx_seq_one_letter_code
_entity_poly.pdbx_strand_id
1 'polypeptide(L)'
;MPAFLFGIAVYCVAFKRRWSERRGHIQLGVRGLVTTAQAVLTIVLVVGDVDMVHNLPLIFFLAVSAASLFVQCFGGDPRMFVVRSIPSFFTCCLMLHNAVCGRPLPWDHGFNCFYGGWVENLWFCRLLHVIDAIRYCFDGLSLVLHYLLPHRGVSETRGNEQFWYRARVRVAGVGIHLCRGFANIEILTGTPNQRSHLEITSNFVRCLLVLAAATSLHRQWLTSGTRSLPTQSATSTAGSKGFNDESSSKDDLREPLFSVTRASERCVC
;
A
#
# COMPACT_ATOMS: atom_id res chain seq x y z
N MET A 1 -30.41 12.97 7.44
CA MET A 1 -29.66 12.64 6.21
C MET A 1 -28.96 13.82 5.50
N PRO A 2 -29.50 15.05 5.38
CA PRO A 2 -28.83 16.11 4.60
C PRO A 2 -27.51 16.62 5.22
N ALA A 3 -27.36 16.57 6.54
CA ALA A 3 -26.12 16.97 7.22
C ALA A 3 -24.91 16.07 6.89
N PHE A 4 -25.14 14.77 6.63
CA PHE A 4 -24.07 13.83 6.28
C PHE A 4 -23.54 14.08 4.86
N LEU A 5 -24.44 14.36 3.92
CA LEU A 5 -24.08 14.71 2.54
C LEU A 5 -23.36 16.07 2.47
N PHE A 6 -23.78 17.06 3.27
CA PHE A 6 -23.10 18.35 3.34
C PHE A 6 -21.69 18.21 3.95
N GLY A 7 -21.53 17.40 4.99
CA GLY A 7 -20.22 17.08 5.57
C GLY A 7 -19.27 16.42 4.57
N ILE A 8 -19.77 15.46 3.79
CA ILE A 8 -19.00 14.83 2.71
C ILE A 8 -18.62 15.84 1.63
N ALA A 9 -19.54 16.71 1.21
CA ALA A 9 -19.28 17.71 0.18
C ALA A 9 -18.20 18.73 0.63
N VAL A 10 -18.30 19.25 1.85
CA VAL A 10 -17.30 20.17 2.43
C VAL A 10 -15.95 19.46 2.57
N TYR A 11 -15.94 18.20 3.04
CA TYR A 11 -14.74 17.40 3.10
C TYR A 11 -14.11 17.19 1.72
N CYS A 12 -14.91 16.88 0.70
CA CYS A 12 -14.44 16.70 -0.69
C CYS A 12 -13.86 18.00 -1.27
N VAL A 13 -14.46 19.16 -1.00
CA VAL A 13 -13.96 20.46 -1.47
C VAL A 13 -12.66 20.84 -0.76
N ALA A 14 -12.61 20.70 0.57
CA ALA A 14 -11.39 20.94 1.35
C ALA A 14 -10.26 19.97 0.94
N PHE A 15 -10.60 18.71 0.72
CA PHE A 15 -9.69 17.69 0.22
C PHE A 15 -9.17 18.04 -1.18
N LYS A 16 -10.04 18.42 -2.12
CA LYS A 16 -9.66 18.83 -3.48
C LYS A 16 -8.71 20.03 -3.47
N ARG A 17 -8.98 21.05 -2.65
CA ARG A 17 -8.12 22.24 -2.54
C ARG A 17 -6.74 21.85 -2.00
N ARG A 18 -6.69 21.08 -0.91
CA ARG A 18 -5.43 20.62 -0.29
C ARG A 18 -4.63 19.68 -1.19
N TRP A 19 -5.33 18.92 -2.04
CA TRP A 19 -4.75 18.03 -3.04
C TRP A 19 -4.11 18.78 -4.22
N SER A 20 -4.74 19.87 -4.67
CA SER A 20 -4.23 20.68 -5.78
C SER A 20 -2.92 21.42 -5.46
N GLU A 21 -2.70 21.75 -4.18
CA GLU A 21 -1.56 22.57 -3.75
C GLU A 21 -0.25 21.75 -3.59
N ARG A 22 -0.31 20.41 -3.55
CA ARG A 22 0.87 19.56 -3.30
C ARG A 22 1.21 18.64 -4.48
N ARG A 23 2.17 19.07 -5.31
CA ARG A 23 2.66 18.33 -6.49
C ARG A 23 3.32 16.96 -6.18
N GLY A 24 3.68 16.68 -4.92
CA GLY A 24 4.54 15.54 -4.57
C GLY A 24 3.87 14.18 -4.29
N HIS A 25 2.59 14.12 -3.89
CA HIS A 25 2.08 12.89 -3.25
C HIS A 25 0.72 12.38 -3.76
N ILE A 26 0.30 12.80 -4.96
CA ILE A 26 -0.97 12.35 -5.56
C ILE A 26 -1.06 10.81 -5.62
N GLN A 27 0.06 10.14 -5.91
CA GLN A 27 0.10 8.67 -5.95
C GLN A 27 -0.13 8.01 -4.59
N LEU A 28 0.33 8.62 -3.49
CA LEU A 28 0.09 8.11 -2.14
C LEU A 28 -1.40 8.15 -1.78
N GLY A 29 -2.06 9.27 -2.06
CA GLY A 29 -3.48 9.37 -1.76
C GLY A 29 -4.36 8.54 -2.70
N VAL A 30 -3.98 8.35 -3.98
CA VAL A 30 -4.67 7.39 -4.88
C VAL A 30 -4.65 5.99 -4.26
N ARG A 31 -3.50 5.57 -3.72
CA ARG A 31 -3.42 4.29 -3.00
C ARG A 31 -4.26 4.29 -1.72
N GLY A 32 -4.28 5.39 -0.98
CA GLY A 32 -5.15 5.55 0.20
C GLY A 32 -6.63 5.36 -0.14
N LEU A 33 -7.10 5.95 -1.25
CA LEU A 33 -8.47 5.79 -1.75
C LEU A 33 -8.74 4.34 -2.17
N VAL A 34 -7.81 3.72 -2.90
CA VAL A 34 -7.94 2.31 -3.33
C VAL A 34 -8.00 1.38 -2.12
N THR A 35 -7.14 1.56 -1.11
CA THR A 35 -7.17 0.77 0.14
C THR A 35 -8.47 1.02 0.92
N THR A 36 -8.99 2.24 0.92
CA THR A 36 -10.31 2.54 1.51
C THR A 36 -11.43 1.81 0.77
N ALA A 37 -11.40 1.77 -0.57
CA ALA A 37 -12.36 1.01 -1.36
C ALA A 37 -12.26 -0.50 -1.10
N GLN A 38 -11.06 -1.04 -0.87
CA GLN A 38 -10.88 -2.43 -0.43
C GLN A 38 -11.48 -2.67 0.95
N ALA A 39 -11.34 -1.73 1.89
CA ALA A 39 -11.96 -1.82 3.21
C ALA A 39 -13.49 -1.84 3.11
N VAL A 40 -14.08 -0.93 2.32
CA VAL A 40 -15.53 -0.89 2.05
C VAL A 40 -16.01 -2.20 1.42
N LEU A 41 -15.29 -2.72 0.42
CA LEU A 41 -15.63 -4.01 -0.18
C LEU A 41 -15.59 -5.15 0.84
N THR A 42 -14.67 -5.10 1.79
CA THR A 42 -14.56 -6.11 2.85
C THR A 42 -15.68 -5.95 3.89
N ILE A 43 -16.11 -4.73 4.18
CA ILE A 43 -17.33 -4.47 4.98
C ILE A 43 -18.56 -5.08 4.31
N VAL A 44 -18.70 -4.93 2.99
CA VAL A 44 -19.81 -5.55 2.23
C VAL A 44 -19.79 -7.08 2.38
N LEU A 45 -18.62 -7.70 2.37
CA LEU A 45 -18.50 -9.14 2.60
C LEU A 45 -18.91 -9.55 4.02
N VAL A 46 -18.53 -8.77 5.05
CA VAL A 46 -18.94 -9.04 6.44
C VAL A 46 -20.46 -8.89 6.60
N VAL A 47 -21.05 -7.84 6.01
CA VAL A 47 -22.52 -7.65 6.03
C VAL A 47 -23.24 -8.79 5.31
N GLY A 48 -22.64 -9.36 4.27
CA GLY A 48 -23.14 -10.54 3.57
C GLY A 48 -22.81 -11.88 4.24
N ASP A 49 -22.34 -11.87 5.50
CA ASP A 49 -21.94 -13.05 6.27
C ASP A 49 -20.92 -13.97 5.55
N VAL A 50 -20.05 -13.35 4.75
CA VAL A 50 -18.97 -14.06 4.06
C VAL A 50 -17.73 -14.02 4.92
N ASP A 51 -17.33 -15.17 5.48
CA ASP A 51 -16.02 -15.38 6.13
C ASP A 51 -15.69 -14.31 7.19
N MET A 52 -16.58 -14.13 8.16
CA MET A 52 -16.47 -13.10 9.19
C MET A 52 -15.14 -13.17 9.96
N VAL A 53 -14.67 -14.39 10.23
CA VAL A 53 -13.45 -14.70 10.99
C VAL A 53 -12.24 -13.94 10.44
N HIS A 54 -12.07 -13.95 9.11
CA HIS A 54 -10.94 -13.32 8.45
C HIS A 54 -11.24 -11.89 8.02
N ASN A 55 -12.47 -11.61 7.60
CA ASN A 55 -12.82 -10.30 7.07
C ASN A 55 -12.91 -9.22 8.16
N LEU A 56 -13.30 -9.55 9.40
CA LEU A 56 -13.30 -8.60 10.52
C LEU A 56 -11.91 -8.00 10.83
N PRO A 57 -10.87 -8.81 11.12
CA PRO A 57 -9.53 -8.26 11.35
C PRO A 57 -8.96 -7.59 10.09
N LEU A 58 -9.31 -8.10 8.89
CA LEU A 58 -8.88 -7.49 7.64
C LEU A 58 -9.40 -6.06 7.45
N ILE A 59 -10.63 -5.75 7.86
CA ILE A 59 -11.17 -4.37 7.83
C ILE A 59 -10.30 -3.45 8.67
N PHE A 60 -9.94 -3.87 9.88
CA PHE A 60 -9.09 -3.08 10.77
C PHE A 60 -7.71 -2.84 10.13
N PHE A 61 -7.08 -3.87 9.58
CA PHE A 61 -5.79 -3.76 8.90
C PHE A 61 -5.82 -2.87 7.66
N LEU A 62 -6.89 -2.93 6.86
CA LEU A 62 -7.09 -2.05 5.71
C LEU A 62 -7.33 -0.60 6.15
N ALA A 63 -8.06 -0.37 7.24
CA ALA A 63 -8.29 0.96 7.79
C ALA A 63 -6.98 1.60 8.30
N VAL A 64 -6.17 0.85 9.06
CA VAL A 64 -4.83 1.31 9.50
C VAL A 64 -3.94 1.61 8.30
N SER A 65 -3.94 0.74 7.29
CA SER A 65 -3.15 0.93 6.07
C SER A 65 -3.58 2.19 5.30
N ALA A 66 -4.88 2.40 5.11
CA ALA A 66 -5.44 3.59 4.47
C ALA A 66 -5.13 4.87 5.26
N ALA A 67 -5.33 4.87 6.57
CA ALA A 67 -5.01 6.00 7.44
C ALA A 67 -3.53 6.37 7.34
N SER A 68 -2.62 5.39 7.41
CA SER A 68 -1.18 5.63 7.26
C SER A 68 -0.81 6.22 5.90
N LEU A 69 -1.50 5.84 4.81
CA LEU A 69 -1.30 6.41 3.48
C LEU A 69 -1.74 7.87 3.42
N PHE A 70 -2.87 8.21 4.03
CA PHE A 70 -3.32 9.60 4.11
C PHE A 70 -2.40 10.44 4.98
N VAL A 71 -2.00 9.95 6.16
CA VAL A 71 -1.03 10.64 7.03
C VAL A 71 0.28 10.84 6.29
N GLN A 72 0.79 9.83 5.58
CA GLN A 72 2.00 9.97 4.78
C GLN A 72 1.82 10.96 3.61
N CYS A 73 0.66 10.96 2.95
CA CYS A 73 0.34 11.89 1.87
C CYS A 73 0.35 13.36 2.33
N PHE A 74 -0.03 13.64 3.58
CA PHE A 74 -0.13 15.00 4.12
C PHE A 74 1.07 15.41 4.98
N GLY A 75 1.70 14.47 5.69
CA GLY A 75 2.77 14.71 6.64
C GLY A 75 4.16 14.35 6.13
N GLY A 76 4.27 13.48 5.11
CA GLY A 76 5.56 13.01 4.61
C GLY A 76 6.37 12.19 5.63
N ASP A 77 5.76 11.71 6.71
CA ASP A 77 6.48 10.99 7.77
C ASP A 77 6.89 9.57 7.27
N PRO A 78 8.21 9.26 7.20
CA PRO A 78 8.69 7.95 6.77
C PRO A 78 8.31 6.81 7.72
N ARG A 79 8.02 7.09 9.00
CA ARG A 79 7.58 6.07 9.98
C ARG A 79 6.27 5.40 9.56
N MET A 80 5.48 6.06 8.72
CA MET A 80 4.26 5.49 8.14
C MET A 80 4.52 4.28 7.25
N PHE A 81 5.77 4.01 6.82
CA PHE A 81 6.10 2.76 6.14
C PHE A 81 6.07 1.56 7.11
N VAL A 82 6.63 1.73 8.32
CA VAL A 82 6.66 0.69 9.36
C VAL A 82 5.25 0.42 9.92
N VAL A 83 4.47 1.47 10.15
CA VAL A 83 3.07 1.33 10.59
C VAL A 83 2.27 0.48 9.60
N ARG A 84 2.57 0.59 8.30
CA ARG A 84 1.87 -0.12 7.22
C ARG A 84 2.37 -1.54 7.00
N SER A 85 3.62 -1.84 7.32
CA SER A 85 4.15 -3.20 7.21
C SER A 85 3.49 -4.14 8.22
N ILE A 86 3.11 -3.64 9.39
CA ILE A 86 2.45 -4.43 10.45
C ILE A 86 1.15 -5.09 9.92
N PRO A 87 0.16 -4.35 9.38
CA PRO A 87 -1.02 -4.93 8.71
C PRO A 87 -0.68 -5.97 7.63
N SER A 88 0.37 -5.77 6.83
CA SER A 88 0.77 -6.72 5.79
C SER A 88 1.23 -8.05 6.39
N PHE A 89 2.02 -8.04 7.46
CA PHE A 89 2.43 -9.26 8.15
C PHE A 89 1.25 -9.98 8.83
N PHE A 90 0.35 -9.25 9.49
CA PHE A 90 -0.85 -9.87 10.05
C PHE A 90 -1.76 -10.47 8.98
N THR A 91 -1.90 -9.78 7.83
CA THR A 91 -2.66 -10.32 6.69
C THR A 91 -2.01 -11.58 6.12
N CYS A 92 -0.66 -11.65 6.09
CA CYS A 92 0.05 -12.88 5.76
C CYS A 92 -0.34 -14.04 6.71
N CYS A 93 -0.33 -13.81 8.03
CA CYS A 93 -0.76 -14.80 9.01
C CYS A 93 -2.22 -15.24 8.79
N LEU A 94 -3.13 -14.31 8.50
CA LEU A 94 -4.53 -14.63 8.18
C LEU A 94 -4.67 -15.47 6.91
N MET A 95 -3.86 -15.19 5.87
CA MET A 95 -3.89 -15.99 4.64
C MET A 95 -3.30 -17.39 4.84
N LEU A 96 -2.25 -17.53 5.65
CA LEU A 96 -1.72 -18.84 6.05
C LEU A 96 -2.75 -19.64 6.85
N HIS A 97 -3.44 -18.99 7.79
CA HIS A 97 -4.53 -19.62 8.51
C HIS A 97 -5.63 -20.09 7.55
N ASN A 98 -6.08 -19.24 6.62
CA ASN A 98 -7.04 -19.64 5.59
C ASN A 98 -6.57 -20.82 4.72
N ALA A 99 -5.29 -20.90 4.38
CA ALA A 99 -4.73 -22.01 3.62
C ALA A 99 -4.73 -23.33 4.41
N VAL A 100 -4.44 -23.27 5.71
CA VAL A 100 -4.33 -24.45 6.58
C VAL A 100 -5.69 -24.91 7.09
N CYS A 101 -6.45 -23.97 7.65
CA CYS A 101 -7.67 -24.19 8.41
C CYS A 101 -8.95 -23.96 7.61
N GLY A 102 -8.90 -23.12 6.57
CA GLY A 102 -10.11 -22.59 5.94
C GLY A 102 -10.80 -21.55 6.82
N ARG A 103 -12.14 -21.53 6.79
CA ARG A 103 -13.01 -20.53 7.46
C ARG A 103 -13.23 -20.66 8.98
N PRO A 104 -13.19 -21.85 9.59
CA PRO A 104 -13.44 -22.00 11.02
C PRO A 104 -12.47 -21.16 11.87
N LEU A 105 -12.88 -20.82 13.09
CA LEU A 105 -11.97 -20.15 14.02
C LEU A 105 -10.84 -21.09 14.45
N PRO A 106 -9.62 -20.58 14.68
CA PRO A 106 -8.48 -21.42 15.03
C PRO A 106 -8.69 -22.22 16.32
N TRP A 107 -9.55 -21.74 17.23
CA TRP A 107 -9.87 -22.43 18.48
C TRP A 107 -11.05 -23.42 18.38
N ASP A 108 -11.88 -23.36 17.33
CA ASP A 108 -13.07 -24.22 17.21
C ASP A 108 -12.73 -25.67 16.85
N HIS A 109 -11.59 -25.91 16.21
CA HIS A 109 -11.21 -27.24 15.70
C HIS A 109 -9.87 -27.77 16.19
N GLY A 110 -9.15 -27.02 17.04
CA GLY A 110 -7.87 -27.44 17.61
C GLY A 110 -6.89 -28.00 16.56
N PHE A 111 -6.33 -29.19 16.80
CA PHE A 111 -5.37 -29.86 15.90
C PHE A 111 -5.99 -30.42 14.60
N ASN A 112 -7.31 -30.57 14.50
CA ASN A 112 -7.97 -31.17 13.32
C ASN A 112 -8.10 -30.21 12.13
N CYS A 113 -7.73 -28.94 12.32
CA CYS A 113 -7.75 -27.89 11.32
C CYS A 113 -6.92 -28.20 10.06
N PHE A 114 -5.79 -28.91 10.24
CA PHE A 114 -4.75 -29.06 9.22
C PHE A 114 -5.09 -30.10 8.15
N TYR A 115 -5.73 -31.21 8.51
CA TYR A 115 -5.83 -32.39 7.62
C TYR A 115 -7.03 -32.35 6.67
N GLY A 116 -8.17 -31.81 7.10
CA GLY A 116 -9.44 -31.97 6.38
C GLY A 116 -9.43 -31.39 4.95
N GLY A 117 -9.01 -30.15 4.76
CA GLY A 117 -9.20 -29.51 3.46
C GLY A 117 -8.04 -29.61 2.46
N TRP A 118 -6.91 -30.25 2.80
CA TRP A 118 -5.89 -30.61 1.79
C TRP A 118 -6.20 -31.93 1.08
N VAL A 119 -7.09 -32.75 1.65
CA VAL A 119 -7.48 -34.06 1.11
C VAL A 119 -8.64 -33.93 0.11
N GLU A 120 -9.41 -32.83 0.17
CA GLU A 120 -10.53 -32.55 -0.74
C GLU A 120 -10.11 -31.81 -2.02
N ASN A 121 -11.01 -31.69 -3.00
CA ASN A 121 -10.87 -30.92 -4.26
C ASN A 121 -10.64 -29.39 -4.05
N LEU A 122 -10.33 -28.96 -2.83
CA LEU A 122 -10.08 -27.59 -2.41
C LEU A 122 -8.59 -27.22 -2.43
N TRP A 123 -7.69 -28.17 -2.72
CA TRP A 123 -6.24 -27.96 -2.69
C TRP A 123 -5.80 -26.76 -3.55
N PHE A 124 -6.42 -26.55 -4.72
CA PHE A 124 -6.10 -25.44 -5.61
C PHE A 124 -6.44 -24.08 -4.97
N CYS A 125 -7.62 -23.99 -4.33
CA CYS A 125 -8.02 -22.78 -3.61
C CYS A 125 -7.06 -22.48 -2.44
N ARG A 126 -6.62 -23.52 -1.72
CA ARG A 126 -5.65 -23.38 -0.61
C ARG A 126 -4.26 -22.96 -1.09
N LEU A 127 -3.79 -23.50 -2.21
CA LEU A 127 -2.53 -23.08 -2.82
C LEU A 127 -2.54 -21.58 -3.15
N LEU A 128 -3.66 -21.06 -3.68
CA LEU A 128 -3.81 -19.62 -3.95
C LEU A 128 -3.70 -18.78 -2.67
N HIS A 129 -4.18 -19.26 -1.52
CA HIS A 129 -3.99 -18.59 -0.24
C HIS A 129 -2.54 -18.58 0.24
N VAL A 130 -1.78 -19.68 0.02
CA VAL A 130 -0.35 -19.72 0.34
C VAL A 130 0.42 -18.71 -0.51
N ILE A 131 0.14 -18.65 -1.81
CA ILE A 131 0.77 -17.67 -2.71
C ILE A 131 0.41 -16.23 -2.28
N ASP A 132 -0.83 -15.99 -1.87
CA ASP A 132 -1.27 -14.68 -1.36
C ASP A 132 -0.56 -14.31 -0.05
N ALA A 133 -0.35 -15.27 0.86
CA ALA A 133 0.41 -15.05 2.08
C ALA A 133 1.86 -14.62 1.79
N ILE A 134 2.54 -15.34 0.88
CA ILE A 134 3.90 -15.00 0.43
C ILE A 134 3.93 -13.57 -0.14
N ARG A 135 2.92 -13.20 -0.94
CA ARG A 135 2.79 -11.85 -1.48
C ARG A 135 2.68 -10.79 -0.38
N TYR A 136 1.85 -11.00 0.64
CA TYR A 136 1.72 -10.09 1.77
C TYR A 136 3.00 -10.00 2.62
N CYS A 137 3.73 -11.10 2.77
CA CYS A 137 5.05 -11.11 3.40
C CYS A 137 6.03 -10.20 2.65
N PHE A 138 6.13 -10.34 1.32
CA PHE A 138 7.01 -9.50 0.51
C PHE A 138 6.57 -8.02 0.48
N ASP A 139 5.26 -7.72 0.47
CA ASP A 139 4.77 -6.34 0.59
C ASP A 139 5.18 -5.73 1.94
N GLY A 140 5.07 -6.48 3.04
CA GLY A 140 5.54 -6.07 4.37
C GLY A 140 7.06 -5.85 4.43
N LEU A 141 7.85 -6.80 3.93
CA LEU A 141 9.32 -6.71 3.89
C LEU A 141 9.79 -5.51 3.06
N SER A 142 9.17 -5.28 1.89
CA SER A 142 9.53 -4.15 1.04
C SER A 142 9.25 -2.79 1.69
N LEU A 143 8.22 -2.70 2.55
CA LEU A 143 7.92 -1.49 3.33
C LEU A 143 8.99 -1.24 4.40
N VAL A 144 9.42 -2.29 5.10
CA VAL A 144 10.51 -2.21 6.09
C VAL A 144 11.82 -1.85 5.40
N LEU A 145 12.14 -2.47 4.27
CA LEU A 145 13.34 -2.15 3.49
C LEU A 145 13.31 -0.73 2.94
N HIS A 146 12.14 -0.21 2.54
CA HIS A 146 12.01 1.19 2.14
C HIS A 146 12.33 2.13 3.29
N TYR A 147 11.90 1.81 4.50
CA TYR A 147 12.21 2.60 5.70
C TYR A 147 13.70 2.55 6.06
N LEU A 148 14.31 1.36 6.01
CA LEU A 148 15.72 1.17 6.38
C LEU A 148 16.69 1.67 5.30
N LEU A 149 16.32 1.57 4.02
CA LEU A 149 17.18 1.86 2.87
C LEU A 149 16.50 2.86 1.92
N PRO A 150 16.24 4.09 2.38
CA PRO A 150 15.38 5.04 1.69
C PRO A 150 16.02 5.60 0.40
N HIS A 151 17.35 5.57 0.28
CA HIS A 151 18.08 6.03 -0.91
C HIS A 151 18.45 4.92 -1.90
N ARG A 152 18.14 3.65 -1.60
CA ARG A 152 18.60 2.53 -2.42
C ARG A 152 17.86 2.48 -3.76
N GLY A 153 18.63 2.33 -4.84
CA GLY A 153 18.10 2.17 -6.19
C GLY A 153 17.43 3.45 -6.77
N VAL A 154 17.65 4.61 -6.17
CA VAL A 154 17.24 5.91 -6.75
C VAL A 154 18.25 6.29 -7.84
N SER A 155 17.77 6.61 -9.03
CA SER A 155 18.59 7.07 -10.15
C SER A 155 18.12 8.43 -10.68
N GLU A 156 18.84 9.00 -11.64
CA GLU A 156 18.43 10.24 -12.29
C GLU A 156 17.06 10.14 -12.95
N THR A 157 16.76 8.98 -13.53
CA THR A 157 15.56 8.75 -14.35
C THR A 157 14.48 7.95 -13.63
N ARG A 158 14.80 7.31 -12.50
CA ARG A 158 13.88 6.43 -11.76
C ARG A 158 13.95 6.71 -10.26
N GLY A 159 12.81 6.61 -9.61
CA GLY A 159 12.72 6.66 -8.15
C GLY A 159 13.21 5.40 -7.48
N ASN A 160 13.01 5.34 -6.16
CA ASN A 160 13.43 4.22 -5.31
C ASN A 160 12.92 2.86 -5.85
N GLU A 161 13.83 1.89 -5.97
CA GLU A 161 13.57 0.54 -6.49
C GLU A 161 12.46 -0.22 -5.74
N GLN A 162 12.26 0.09 -4.45
CA GLN A 162 11.22 -0.51 -3.62
C GLN A 162 9.80 -0.18 -4.11
N PHE A 163 9.60 0.91 -4.86
CA PHE A 163 8.32 1.16 -5.54
C PHE A 163 8.09 0.17 -6.67
N TRP A 164 9.13 -0.19 -7.41
CA TRP A 164 9.06 -1.16 -8.50
C TRP A 164 8.79 -2.57 -7.97
N TYR A 165 9.54 -3.02 -6.95
CA TYR A 165 9.31 -4.33 -6.32
C TYR A 165 7.87 -4.45 -5.79
N ARG A 166 7.38 -3.44 -5.06
CA ARG A 166 5.99 -3.42 -4.58
C ARG A 166 4.96 -3.45 -5.70
N ALA A 167 5.20 -2.72 -6.80
CA ALA A 167 4.31 -2.76 -7.95
C ALA A 167 4.20 -4.19 -8.51
N ARG A 168 5.33 -4.92 -8.65
CA ARG A 168 5.34 -6.31 -9.12
C ARG A 168 4.64 -7.27 -8.16
N VAL A 169 4.93 -7.16 -6.86
CA VAL A 169 4.26 -7.94 -5.81
C VAL A 169 2.74 -7.72 -5.86
N ARG A 170 2.28 -6.48 -6.07
CA ARG A 170 0.84 -6.20 -6.20
C ARG A 170 0.24 -6.73 -7.49
N VAL A 171 0.92 -6.63 -8.63
CA VAL A 171 0.44 -7.22 -9.90
C VAL A 171 0.22 -8.73 -9.76
N ALA A 172 1.08 -9.45 -9.03
CA ALA A 172 0.86 -10.88 -8.76
C ALA A 172 -0.49 -11.13 -8.07
N GLY A 173 -0.94 -10.22 -7.20
CA GLY A 173 -2.25 -10.28 -6.55
C GLY A 173 -3.44 -10.22 -7.52
N VAL A 174 -3.28 -9.57 -8.68
CA VAL A 174 -4.33 -9.55 -9.72
C VAL A 174 -4.57 -10.97 -10.22
N GLY A 175 -3.51 -11.71 -10.57
CA GLY A 175 -3.61 -13.09 -11.03
C GLY A 175 -4.24 -13.99 -9.96
N ILE A 176 -3.83 -13.85 -8.70
CA ILE A 176 -4.38 -14.62 -7.58
C ILE A 176 -5.90 -14.39 -7.44
N HIS A 177 -6.36 -13.14 -7.43
CA HIS A 177 -7.80 -12.85 -7.30
C HIS A 177 -8.59 -13.33 -8.52
N LEU A 178 -8.04 -13.22 -9.73
CA LEU A 178 -8.65 -13.75 -10.95
C LEU A 178 -8.82 -15.26 -10.90
N CYS A 179 -7.75 -15.98 -10.55
CA CYS A 179 -7.77 -17.43 -10.38
C CYS A 179 -8.74 -17.85 -9.27
N ARG A 180 -8.83 -17.12 -8.16
CA ARG A 180 -9.82 -17.40 -7.09
C ARG A 180 -11.26 -17.19 -7.57
N GLY A 181 -11.51 -16.12 -8.34
CA GLY A 181 -12.82 -15.87 -8.95
C GLY A 181 -13.25 -17.01 -9.86
N PHE A 182 -12.38 -17.42 -10.79
CA PHE A 182 -12.65 -18.54 -11.70
C PHE A 182 -12.73 -19.89 -10.98
N ALA A 183 -11.84 -20.19 -10.04
CA ALA A 183 -11.90 -21.43 -9.26
C ALA A 183 -13.21 -21.56 -8.49
N ASN A 184 -13.73 -20.47 -7.92
CA ASN A 184 -15.01 -20.49 -7.25
C ASN A 184 -16.18 -20.78 -8.21
N ILE A 185 -16.09 -20.38 -9.48
CA ILE A 185 -17.11 -20.65 -10.50
C ILE A 185 -16.98 -22.10 -11.01
N GLU A 186 -15.78 -22.51 -11.42
CA GLU A 186 -15.57 -23.79 -12.11
C GLU A 186 -15.54 -24.99 -11.16
N ILE A 187 -14.92 -24.84 -9.97
CA ILE A 187 -14.65 -25.96 -9.07
C ILE A 187 -15.74 -26.10 -8.00
N LEU A 188 -16.26 -24.98 -7.50
CA LEU A 188 -17.14 -24.99 -6.31
C LEU A 188 -18.64 -24.93 -6.65
N THR A 189 -19.02 -24.60 -7.89
CA THR A 189 -20.43 -24.57 -8.29
C THR A 189 -21.03 -25.98 -8.24
N GLY A 190 -22.18 -26.11 -7.57
CA GLY A 190 -22.86 -27.40 -7.39
C GLY A 190 -22.23 -28.31 -6.33
N THR A 191 -21.18 -27.86 -5.64
CA THR A 191 -20.58 -28.58 -4.51
C THR A 191 -21.14 -28.06 -3.17
N PRO A 192 -21.06 -28.82 -2.07
CA PRO A 192 -21.43 -28.30 -0.74
C PRO A 192 -20.58 -27.09 -0.30
N ASN A 193 -19.44 -26.87 -0.95
CA ASN A 193 -18.53 -25.76 -0.69
C ASN A 193 -18.77 -24.53 -1.60
N GLN A 194 -19.93 -24.46 -2.27
CA GLN A 194 -20.29 -23.34 -3.14
C GLN A 194 -20.16 -22.00 -2.42
N ARG A 195 -19.61 -21.01 -3.12
CA ARG A 195 -19.39 -19.66 -2.58
C ARG A 195 -20.50 -18.71 -3.01
N SER A 196 -20.77 -17.73 -2.16
CA SER A 196 -21.73 -16.67 -2.45
C SER A 196 -21.30 -15.87 -3.67
N HIS A 197 -22.26 -15.44 -4.49
CA HIS A 197 -22.01 -14.56 -5.63
C HIS A 197 -21.28 -13.27 -5.21
N LEU A 198 -21.56 -12.75 -4.00
CA LEU A 198 -20.86 -11.59 -3.46
C LEU A 198 -19.34 -11.82 -3.34
N GLU A 199 -18.93 -13.00 -2.89
CA GLU A 199 -17.52 -13.37 -2.76
C GLU A 199 -16.85 -13.44 -4.12
N ILE A 200 -17.52 -14.06 -5.10
CA ILE A 200 -17.03 -14.19 -6.48
C ILE A 200 -16.84 -12.79 -7.11
N THR A 201 -17.88 -11.94 -7.06
CA THR A 201 -17.82 -10.57 -7.58
C THR A 201 -16.74 -9.76 -6.87
N SER A 202 -16.58 -9.93 -5.56
CA SER A 202 -15.56 -9.19 -4.80
C SER A 202 -14.14 -9.51 -5.26
N ASN A 203 -13.85 -10.74 -5.71
CA ASN A 203 -12.53 -11.09 -6.22
C ASN A 203 -12.21 -10.32 -7.51
N PHE A 204 -13.18 -10.21 -8.44
CA PHE A 204 -13.00 -9.43 -9.67
C PHE A 204 -12.86 -7.92 -9.38
N VAL A 205 -13.63 -7.38 -8.45
CA VAL A 205 -13.47 -5.97 -8.02
C VAL A 205 -12.10 -5.75 -7.38
N ARG A 206 -11.62 -6.68 -6.55
CA ARG A 206 -10.27 -6.64 -5.96
C ARG A 206 -9.19 -6.64 -7.04
N CYS A 207 -9.34 -7.35 -8.16
CA CYS A 207 -8.40 -7.28 -9.28
C CYS A 207 -8.22 -5.84 -9.78
N LEU A 208 -9.32 -5.12 -10.02
CA LEU A 208 -9.29 -3.74 -10.51
C LEU A 208 -8.63 -2.81 -9.49
N LEU A 209 -8.98 -2.95 -8.22
CA LEU A 209 -8.41 -2.15 -7.13
C LEU A 209 -6.91 -2.42 -6.99
N VAL A 210 -6.49 -3.68 -6.95
CA VAL A 210 -5.07 -4.06 -6.84
C VAL A 210 -4.27 -3.56 -8.05
N LEU A 211 -4.83 -3.66 -9.26
CA LEU A 211 -4.20 -3.14 -10.48
C LEU A 211 -4.03 -1.61 -10.42
N ALA A 212 -5.06 -0.87 -9.98
CA ALA A 212 -4.97 0.58 -9.80
C ALA A 212 -3.86 0.96 -8.80
N ALA A 213 -3.75 0.23 -7.69
CA ALA A 213 -2.69 0.45 -6.71
C ALA A 213 -1.29 0.14 -7.26
N ALA A 214 -1.15 -0.93 -8.05
CA ALA A 214 0.10 -1.32 -8.68
C ALA A 214 0.55 -0.30 -9.72
N THR A 215 -0.35 0.16 -10.58
CA THR A 215 -0.09 1.21 -11.58
C THR A 215 0.33 2.52 -10.89
N SER A 216 -0.30 2.86 -9.77
CA SER A 216 0.10 4.04 -8.98
C SER A 216 1.54 3.94 -8.46
N LEU A 217 1.95 2.78 -7.94
CA LEU A 217 3.35 2.55 -7.51
C LEU A 217 4.32 2.61 -8.68
N HIS A 218 3.97 1.96 -9.79
CA HIS A 218 4.80 1.95 -10.99
C HIS A 218 4.99 3.36 -11.56
N ARG A 219 3.92 4.15 -11.61
CA ARG A 219 3.99 5.55 -12.03
C ARG A 219 4.85 6.37 -11.08
N GLN A 220 4.71 6.19 -9.77
CA GLN A 220 5.58 6.87 -8.80
C GLN A 220 7.05 6.52 -9.02
N TRP A 221 7.38 5.25 -9.26
CA TRP A 221 8.74 4.83 -9.60
C TRP A 221 9.27 5.51 -10.87
N LEU A 222 8.45 5.64 -11.91
CA LEU A 222 8.83 6.31 -13.15
C LEU A 222 9.09 7.81 -12.98
N THR A 223 8.38 8.48 -12.08
CA THR A 223 8.37 9.95 -12.00
C THR A 223 9.13 10.54 -10.83
N SER A 224 9.69 9.73 -9.92
CA SER A 224 10.40 10.20 -8.72
C SER A 224 11.93 10.15 -8.80
N GLY A 225 12.50 10.11 -10.01
CA GLY A 225 13.96 10.20 -10.23
C GLY A 225 14.51 11.61 -9.92
N THR A 226 15.80 11.72 -9.62
CA THR A 226 16.40 12.98 -9.14
C THR A 226 16.42 14.10 -10.19
N ARG A 227 16.41 13.77 -11.49
CA ARG A 227 16.41 14.76 -12.59
C ARG A 227 15.06 15.47 -12.77
N SER A 228 13.99 14.94 -12.19
CA SER A 228 12.65 15.55 -12.24
C SER A 228 12.51 16.78 -11.34
N LEU A 229 13.53 17.08 -10.52
CA LEU A 229 13.60 18.34 -9.79
C LEU A 229 13.87 19.48 -10.77
N PRO A 230 13.00 20.50 -10.86
CA PRO A 230 13.37 21.72 -11.56
C PRO A 230 14.62 22.24 -10.87
N THR A 231 15.75 22.26 -11.60
CA THR A 231 16.93 23.00 -11.22
C THR A 231 16.43 24.39 -10.88
N GLN A 232 16.48 24.78 -9.60
CA GLN A 232 16.30 26.18 -9.25
C GLN A 232 17.46 26.88 -9.94
N SER A 233 17.20 27.37 -11.15
CA SER A 233 18.14 28.18 -11.89
C SER A 233 18.49 29.31 -10.95
N ALA A 234 19.75 29.33 -10.54
CA ALA A 234 20.39 30.43 -9.87
C ALA A 234 20.13 31.68 -10.69
N THR A 235 19.02 32.33 -10.39
CA THR A 235 18.78 33.73 -10.76
C THR A 235 19.43 34.51 -9.62
N SER A 236 20.70 34.22 -9.35
CA SER A 236 21.58 35.14 -8.66
C SER A 236 21.83 36.23 -9.67
N THR A 237 21.08 37.31 -9.51
CA THR A 237 21.35 38.63 -10.01
C THR A 237 22.86 38.91 -9.91
N ALA A 238 23.59 38.72 -11.01
CA ALA A 238 24.93 39.26 -11.19
C ALA A 238 24.78 40.76 -11.48
N GLY A 239 24.40 41.46 -10.42
CA GLY A 239 24.31 42.91 -10.32
C GLY A 239 24.87 43.31 -8.97
N SER A 240 26.14 43.04 -8.71
CA SER A 240 26.89 43.75 -7.68
C SER A 240 28.30 44.03 -8.19
N LYS A 241 28.51 45.31 -8.51
CA LYS A 241 29.81 45.94 -8.60
C LYS A 241 30.60 45.67 -7.31
N GLY A 242 31.92 45.61 -7.48
CA GLY A 242 32.84 45.13 -6.48
C GLY A 242 32.94 45.94 -5.19
N PHE A 243 33.52 45.28 -4.21
CA PHE A 243 34.31 45.89 -3.16
C PHE A 243 35.27 44.80 -2.64
N ASN A 244 36.57 45.07 -2.74
CA ASN A 244 37.62 44.28 -2.11
C ASN A 244 37.49 44.42 -0.59
N ASP A 245 37.72 43.34 0.16
CA ASP A 245 38.61 43.40 1.31
C ASP A 245 39.01 41.98 1.77
N GLU A 246 40.32 41.79 1.85
CA GLU A 246 40.98 40.68 2.53
C GLU A 246 40.80 40.82 4.05
N SER A 247 40.49 39.73 4.75
CA SER A 247 41.22 39.31 5.96
C SER A 247 40.56 38.11 6.67
N SER A 248 41.34 37.02 6.71
CA SER A 248 41.70 36.27 7.93
C SER A 248 40.69 36.16 9.08
N SER A 249 40.05 34.99 9.23
CA SER A 249 39.77 34.32 10.52
C SER A 249 39.22 32.92 10.23
N LYS A 250 39.99 31.84 10.40
CA LYS A 250 40.03 30.95 11.57
C LYS A 250 38.66 30.51 12.12
N ASP A 251 38.54 29.19 12.18
CA ASP A 251 37.71 28.37 13.08
C ASP A 251 36.19 28.51 12.97
N ASP A 252 35.58 27.60 12.21
CA ASP A 252 34.34 26.91 12.61
C ASP A 252 34.05 25.74 11.65
N LEU A 253 34.68 24.59 11.94
CA LEU A 253 34.47 23.33 11.24
C LEU A 253 33.88 22.33 12.23
N ARG A 254 32.68 22.61 12.75
CA ARG A 254 31.83 21.61 13.43
C ARG A 254 30.35 22.01 13.39
N GLU A 255 29.63 21.18 12.62
CA GLU A 255 28.18 20.91 12.61
C GLU A 255 27.21 21.79 11.79
N PRO A 256 26.08 21.22 11.27
CA PRO A 256 25.69 19.82 11.23
C PRO A 256 25.45 19.27 9.81
N LEU A 257 25.76 17.99 9.64
CA LEU A 257 25.41 17.14 8.49
C LEU A 257 23.88 16.87 8.37
N PHE A 258 23.04 17.81 8.80
CA PHE A 258 21.57 17.66 8.95
C PHE A 258 20.75 18.76 8.26
N SER A 259 21.36 19.63 7.45
CA SER A 259 20.61 20.62 6.65
C SER A 259 20.33 20.17 5.21
N VAL A 260 21.11 19.22 4.68
CA VAL A 260 20.86 18.57 3.37
C VAL A 260 19.72 17.54 3.45
N THR A 261 19.35 17.10 4.66
CA THR A 261 18.23 16.17 4.86
C THR A 261 16.88 16.77 4.51
N ARG A 262 16.59 18.06 4.70
CA ARG A 262 15.24 18.60 4.38
C ARG A 262 14.91 18.73 2.89
N ALA A 263 15.93 18.90 2.04
CA ALA A 263 15.73 18.92 0.58
C ALA A 263 15.72 17.49 0.01
N SER A 264 16.54 16.59 0.59
CA SER A 264 16.60 15.17 0.27
C SER A 264 15.36 14.39 0.78
N GLU A 265 14.78 14.77 1.92
CA GLU A 265 13.55 14.18 2.50
C GLU A 265 12.34 14.34 1.57
N ARG A 266 12.32 15.37 0.71
CA ARG A 266 11.26 15.52 -0.30
C ARG A 266 11.38 14.54 -1.46
N CYS A 267 12.57 14.02 -1.73
CA CYS A 267 12.81 13.08 -2.83
C CYS A 267 12.52 11.63 -2.47
N VAL A 268 12.38 11.32 -1.18
CA VAL A 268 12.44 9.94 -0.70
C VAL A 268 11.09 9.41 -0.19
N CYS A 269 10.07 10.25 -0.15
CA CYS A 269 8.70 9.88 0.25
C CYS A 269 7.73 9.76 -0.93
#